data_AF-A0A942R9X3-F1
#
_entry.id   AF-A0A942R9X3-F1
#
_cell.length_a   1.000
_cell.length_b   1.000
_cell.length_c   1.000
_cell.angle_alpha   90.00
_cell.angle_beta   90.00
_cell.angle_gamma   90.00
#
_symmetry.space_group_name_H-M   'P 1'
#
loop_
_entity.id
_entity.type
_entity.pdbx_description
1 polymer ?
#
loop_
_entity_poly.entity_id
_entity_poly.type
_entity_poly.pdbx_seq_one_letter_code
_entity_poly.pdbx_strand_id
1 'polypeptide(L)'
;MPKPLPRFASLAFEIAPSDSVPNEAHLLPPGTFRAEDGRPDDIDSWKLDALTAQRVIERLRSRKNDTLIDYEHQSLRSQSNGKPVVAAGWFHDMEFREGRGLYATGIEWTAAAKRHITEREYRYISAVFYYTASGDVVDVISVALTNTPALDGLDSLDAGELATLSKRFSLPLPQSENDDMPKPEEQLAALTLERDGLNTQVAALAVERD
;
A
#
# COMPACT_ATOMS: atom_id res chain seq x y z
N MET A 1 26.52 21.52 -23.98
CA MET A 1 26.43 20.14 -23.47
C MET A 1 25.09 19.57 -23.92
N PRO A 2 25.00 18.30 -24.35
CA PRO A 2 23.71 17.67 -24.61
C PRO A 2 22.92 17.59 -23.30
N LYS A 3 21.63 17.94 -23.34
CA LYS A 3 20.73 17.77 -22.20
C LYS A 3 20.53 16.27 -21.99
N PRO A 4 20.78 15.69 -20.80
CA PRO A 4 20.58 14.26 -20.59
C PRO A 4 19.12 13.90 -20.87
N LEU A 5 18.92 12.83 -21.64
CA LEU A 5 17.58 12.34 -21.97
C LEU A 5 16.91 11.78 -20.71
N PRO A 6 15.64 12.14 -20.43
CA PRO A 6 14.91 11.58 -19.29
C PRO A 6 14.65 10.08 -19.54
N ARG A 7 14.92 9.26 -18.52
CA ARG A 7 14.68 7.81 -18.54
C ARG A 7 13.39 7.50 -17.79
N PHE A 8 12.56 6.59 -18.30
CA PHE A 8 11.24 6.27 -17.74
C PHE A 8 11.16 4.81 -17.24
N ALA A 9 10.30 4.58 -16.24
CA ALA A 9 10.03 3.28 -15.65
C ALA A 9 8.54 3.13 -15.28
N SER A 10 8.09 1.92 -14.93
CA SER A 10 6.69 1.57 -14.60
C SER A 10 6.67 0.39 -13.59
N LEU A 11 5.74 0.36 -12.63
CA LEU A 11 5.72 -0.45 -11.36
C LEU A 11 4.25 -0.70 -10.94
N ALA A 12 3.76 -1.69 -10.15
CA ALA A 12 2.34 -1.65 -9.69
C ALA A 12 1.94 -2.44 -8.41
N PHE A 13 0.75 -2.18 -7.81
CA PHE A 13 0.41 -2.60 -6.41
C PHE A 13 -1.06 -2.92 -6.13
N GLU A 14 -1.32 -3.89 -5.25
CA GLU A 14 -2.59 -4.64 -5.14
C GLU A 14 -3.84 -3.78 -4.79
N ILE A 15 -5.03 -4.33 -5.00
CA ILE A 15 -6.34 -3.81 -4.57
C ILE A 15 -7.17 -4.98 -4.04
N ALA A 16 -7.74 -4.88 -2.85
CA ALA A 16 -8.66 -5.89 -2.32
C ALA A 16 -10.04 -5.27 -2.02
N PRO A 17 -11.07 -6.13 -1.85
CA PRO A 17 -12.45 -5.69 -1.90
C PRO A 17 -12.83 -4.84 -0.70
N SER A 18 -13.55 -3.77 -1.00
CA SER A 18 -14.27 -2.92 -0.07
C SER A 18 -15.55 -2.47 -0.77
N ASP A 19 -16.63 -2.25 -0.02
CA ASP A 19 -17.87 -1.65 -0.53
C ASP A 19 -17.65 -0.23 -1.07
N SER A 20 -16.52 0.41 -0.70
CA SER A 20 -16.00 1.63 -1.32
C SER A 20 -14.56 1.43 -1.81
N VAL A 21 -14.36 1.62 -3.12
CA VAL A 21 -13.02 1.75 -3.71
C VAL A 21 -12.32 2.97 -3.12
N PRO A 22 -11.09 2.84 -2.55
CA PRO A 22 -10.44 3.95 -1.87
C PRO A 22 -10.00 5.03 -2.86
N ASN A 23 -9.85 6.24 -2.35
CA ASN A 23 -9.37 7.42 -3.08
C ASN A 23 -7.85 7.65 -2.90
N GLU A 24 -7.09 6.63 -2.54
CA GLU A 24 -5.65 6.70 -2.38
C GLU A 24 -4.99 5.49 -3.01
N ALA A 25 -3.73 5.64 -3.44
CA ALA A 25 -2.94 4.51 -3.90
C ALA A 25 -1.46 4.65 -3.63
N HIS A 26 -0.83 3.59 -3.10
CA HIS A 26 0.63 3.51 -3.05
C HIS A 26 1.17 3.58 -4.50
N LEU A 27 2.23 4.36 -4.75
CA LEU A 27 2.83 4.55 -6.07
C LEU A 27 4.29 4.11 -6.14
N LEU A 28 5.09 4.35 -5.10
CA LEU A 28 6.53 4.09 -5.07
C LEU A 28 6.98 3.75 -3.64
N PRO A 29 7.81 2.72 -3.41
CA PRO A 29 8.37 2.44 -2.10
C PRO A 29 9.50 3.45 -1.76
N PRO A 30 9.85 3.62 -0.47
CA PRO A 30 10.89 4.52 -0.02
C PRO A 30 12.28 3.86 -0.12
N GLY A 31 13.33 4.66 0.01
CA GLY A 31 14.70 4.16 -0.01
C GLY A 31 15.12 3.74 -1.40
N THR A 32 15.68 2.54 -1.53
CA THR A 32 16.28 2.01 -2.77
C THR A 32 15.52 0.78 -3.25
N PHE A 33 15.11 0.75 -4.52
CA PHE A 33 14.22 -0.29 -5.04
C PHE A 33 14.50 -0.65 -6.52
N ARG A 34 13.97 -1.80 -6.95
CA ARG A 34 14.04 -2.37 -8.31
C ARG A 34 12.74 -3.06 -8.65
N ALA A 35 12.40 -3.13 -9.94
CA ALA A 35 11.30 -3.92 -10.46
C ALA A 35 11.67 -5.42 -10.54
N GLU A 36 10.67 -6.29 -10.39
CA GLU A 36 10.83 -7.73 -10.53
C GLU A 36 11.13 -8.15 -11.98
N ASP A 37 10.72 -7.34 -12.96
CA ASP A 37 11.03 -7.53 -14.39
C ASP A 37 12.48 -7.20 -14.77
N GLY A 38 13.34 -6.95 -13.77
CA GLY A 38 14.77 -6.71 -13.91
C GLY A 38 15.16 -5.23 -14.02
N ARG A 39 14.20 -4.31 -14.17
CA ARG A 39 14.50 -2.87 -14.28
C ARG A 39 14.90 -2.25 -12.92
N PRO A 40 15.73 -1.19 -12.89
CA PRO A 40 16.44 -0.59 -14.03
C PRO A 40 17.54 -1.50 -14.58
N ASP A 41 17.74 -1.46 -15.90
CA ASP A 41 18.79 -2.18 -16.64
C ASP A 41 20.06 -1.33 -16.86
N ASP A 42 19.95 -0.03 -16.63
CA ASP A 42 20.93 1.01 -16.96
C ASP A 42 21.69 1.58 -15.74
N ILE A 43 21.23 1.28 -14.53
CA ILE A 43 21.78 1.71 -13.24
C ILE A 43 21.52 0.65 -12.15
N ASP A 44 22.20 0.75 -11.01
CA ASP A 44 22.07 -0.23 -9.92
C ASP A 44 20.66 -0.32 -9.31
N SER A 45 19.90 0.77 -9.24
CA SER A 45 18.60 0.84 -8.55
C SER A 45 17.96 2.23 -8.63
N TRP A 46 16.64 2.33 -8.48
CA TRP A 46 15.95 3.61 -8.26
C TRP A 46 15.95 4.02 -6.78
N LYS A 47 15.72 5.31 -6.51
CA LYS A 47 15.81 5.91 -5.18
C LYS A 47 14.71 6.94 -4.92
N LEU A 48 14.08 6.86 -3.75
CA LEU A 48 13.08 7.82 -3.28
C LEU A 48 13.25 8.08 -1.78
N ASP A 49 13.75 9.27 -1.43
CA ASP A 49 13.75 9.77 -0.06
C ASP A 49 12.70 10.89 0.12
N ALA A 50 12.48 11.33 1.37
CA ALA A 50 11.49 12.37 1.68
C ALA A 50 11.73 13.70 0.93
N LEU A 51 12.99 14.10 0.75
CA LEU A 51 13.36 15.34 0.04
C LEU A 51 13.06 15.25 -1.46
N THR A 52 13.34 14.08 -2.05
CA THR A 52 13.10 13.78 -3.45
C THR A 52 11.59 13.64 -3.70
N ALA A 53 10.88 12.96 -2.81
CA ALA A 53 9.42 12.84 -2.85
C ALA A 53 8.72 14.21 -2.74
N GLN A 54 9.15 15.10 -1.84
CA GLN A 54 8.61 16.47 -1.77
C GLN A 54 8.73 17.21 -3.10
N ARG A 55 9.88 17.12 -3.79
CA ARG A 55 10.08 17.74 -5.11
C ARG A 55 9.19 17.12 -6.20
N VAL A 56 8.90 15.82 -6.11
CA VAL A 56 7.97 15.10 -7.01
C VAL A 56 6.53 15.56 -6.77
N ILE A 57 6.12 15.70 -5.50
CA ILE A 57 4.80 16.21 -5.08
C ILE A 57 4.61 17.66 -5.54
N GLU A 58 5.58 18.55 -5.27
CA GLU A 58 5.56 19.94 -5.72
C GLU A 58 5.47 20.06 -7.25
N ARG A 59 6.21 19.22 -7.98
CA ARG A 59 6.16 19.19 -9.44
C ARG A 59 4.78 18.78 -9.94
N LEU A 60 4.14 17.77 -9.34
CA LEU A 60 2.79 17.35 -9.71
C LEU A 60 1.76 18.46 -9.40
N ARG A 61 1.78 19.03 -8.19
CA ARG A 61 0.93 20.16 -7.76
C ARG A 61 1.10 21.43 -8.60
N SER A 62 2.23 21.59 -9.29
CA SER A 62 2.45 22.72 -10.20
C SER A 62 1.79 22.58 -11.59
N ARG A 63 1.24 21.40 -11.89
CA ARG A 63 0.52 21.13 -13.14
C ARG A 63 -0.86 21.81 -13.10
N LYS A 64 -1.40 22.12 -14.28
CA LYS A 64 -2.79 22.60 -14.43
C LYS A 64 -3.79 21.49 -14.74
N ASN A 65 -3.28 20.32 -15.11
CA ASN A 65 -4.07 19.16 -15.52
C ASN A 65 -3.82 18.05 -14.51
N ASP A 66 -4.84 17.24 -14.26
CA ASP A 66 -4.75 16.07 -13.41
C ASP A 66 -3.87 14.98 -14.03
N THR A 67 -3.32 14.13 -13.17
CA THR A 67 -2.51 12.99 -13.60
C THR A 67 -3.43 11.81 -13.91
N LEU A 68 -3.31 11.31 -15.15
CA LEU A 68 -4.10 10.21 -15.68
C LEU A 68 -3.78 8.91 -14.96
N ILE A 69 -4.83 8.20 -14.55
CA ILE A 69 -4.80 6.75 -14.34
C ILE A 69 -5.46 6.09 -15.57
N ASP A 70 -4.70 5.36 -16.39
CA ASP A 70 -5.22 4.60 -17.54
C ASP A 70 -5.48 3.13 -17.19
N TYR A 71 -5.73 2.28 -18.20
CA TYR A 71 -5.67 0.83 -18.07
C TYR A 71 -4.46 0.28 -18.81
N GLU A 72 -3.72 -0.64 -18.19
CA GLU A 72 -2.64 -1.44 -18.81
C GLU A 72 -1.58 -0.62 -19.59
N HIS A 73 -1.23 0.58 -19.11
CA HIS A 73 -0.29 1.51 -19.76
C HIS A 73 -0.68 1.87 -21.19
N GLN A 74 -1.98 1.91 -21.48
CA GLN A 74 -2.48 2.16 -22.81
C GLN A 74 -2.11 3.57 -23.31
N SER A 75 -1.88 4.55 -22.43
CA SER A 75 -1.32 5.86 -22.82
C SER A 75 0.02 5.73 -23.53
N LEU A 76 0.95 4.94 -22.98
CA LEU A 76 2.27 4.66 -23.57
C LEU A 76 2.19 3.88 -24.89
N ARG A 77 1.16 3.04 -25.05
CA ARG A 77 0.99 2.13 -26.21
C ARG A 77 0.11 2.71 -27.33
N SER A 78 -0.68 3.74 -27.04
CA SER A 78 -1.67 4.33 -27.94
C SER A 78 -1.14 4.75 -29.31
N GLN A 79 0.03 5.39 -29.34
CA GLN A 79 0.66 5.85 -30.58
C GLN A 79 1.07 4.70 -31.51
N SER A 80 1.39 3.51 -30.96
CA SER A 80 1.83 2.35 -31.73
C SER A 80 0.69 1.38 -32.08
N ASN A 81 -0.33 1.28 -31.23
CA ASN A 81 -1.43 0.32 -31.40
C ASN A 81 -2.76 0.94 -31.88
N GLY A 82 -2.86 2.27 -31.93
CA GLY A 82 -4.04 3.01 -32.41
C GLY A 82 -5.29 2.89 -31.52
N LYS A 83 -5.21 2.21 -30.37
CA LYS A 83 -6.35 2.04 -29.46
C LYS A 83 -6.53 3.29 -28.58
N PRO A 84 -7.77 3.66 -28.21
CA PRO A 84 -8.04 4.84 -27.39
C PRO A 84 -7.39 4.72 -26.01
N VAL A 85 -7.00 5.86 -25.44
CA VAL A 85 -6.59 5.96 -24.04
C VAL A 85 -7.85 6.23 -23.21
N VAL A 86 -8.33 5.22 -22.50
CA VAL A 86 -9.48 5.33 -21.60
C VAL A 86 -8.96 5.54 -20.18
N ALA A 87 -9.48 6.54 -19.47
CA ALA A 87 -9.15 6.78 -18.09
C ALA A 87 -9.86 5.76 -17.17
N ALA A 88 -9.10 5.14 -16.27
CA ALA A 88 -9.63 4.50 -15.08
C ALA A 88 -9.99 5.54 -14.01
N GLY A 89 -9.17 6.58 -13.86
CA GLY A 89 -9.39 7.66 -12.91
C GLY A 89 -8.37 8.79 -13.07
N TRP A 90 -8.40 9.75 -12.14
CA TRP A 90 -7.54 10.93 -12.13
C TRP A 90 -7.13 11.30 -10.70
N PHE A 91 -6.00 11.98 -10.53
CA PHE A 91 -5.60 12.57 -9.24
C PHE A 91 -4.74 13.82 -9.44
N HIS A 92 -4.78 14.73 -8.48
CA HIS A 92 -3.99 15.96 -8.48
C HIS A 92 -3.04 16.10 -7.27
N ASP A 93 -3.03 15.13 -6.36
CA ASP A 93 -2.17 15.23 -5.18
C ASP A 93 -1.50 13.91 -4.78
N MET A 94 -0.40 14.02 -4.05
CA MET A 94 0.38 12.92 -3.54
C MET A 94 0.92 13.22 -2.13
N GLU A 95 1.07 12.17 -1.33
CA GLU A 95 1.64 12.21 0.02
C GLU A 95 2.85 11.28 0.12
N PHE A 96 3.94 11.73 0.74
CA PHE A 96 5.03 10.85 1.16
C PHE A 96 4.84 10.44 2.61
N ARG A 97 4.70 9.14 2.85
CA ARG A 97 4.49 8.53 4.16
C ARG A 97 5.80 7.91 4.62
N GLU A 98 6.36 8.42 5.70
CA GLU A 98 7.67 8.00 6.22
C GLU A 98 7.72 6.48 6.48
N GLY A 99 8.78 5.83 6.01
CA GLY A 99 8.91 4.36 6.06
C GLY A 99 7.91 3.55 5.22
N ARG A 100 6.91 4.17 4.58
CA ARG A 100 5.90 3.49 3.72
C ARG A 100 6.08 3.77 2.24
N GLY A 101 6.25 5.02 1.81
CA GLY A 101 6.47 5.39 0.39
C GLY A 101 5.68 6.61 -0.08
N LEU A 102 5.59 6.80 -1.40
CA LEU A 102 4.79 7.85 -2.05
C LEU A 102 3.43 7.30 -2.45
N TYR A 103 2.37 8.04 -2.16
CA TYR A 103 0.97 7.68 -2.46
C TYR A 103 0.33 8.76 -3.32
N ALA A 104 -0.52 8.38 -4.28
CA ALA A 104 -1.55 9.25 -4.84
C ALA A 104 -2.67 9.42 -3.81
N THR A 105 -3.24 10.62 -3.72
CA THR A 105 -4.31 10.97 -2.79
C THR A 105 -5.41 11.75 -3.50
N GLY A 106 -6.67 11.55 -3.11
CA GLY A 106 -7.81 12.20 -3.74
C GLY A 106 -8.12 11.66 -5.14
N ILE A 107 -7.94 10.35 -5.35
CA ILE A 107 -8.20 9.70 -6.64
C ILE A 107 -9.70 9.71 -6.97
N GLU A 108 -10.03 10.29 -8.13
CA GLU A 108 -11.35 10.28 -8.73
C GLU A 108 -11.49 9.13 -9.74
N TRP A 109 -12.00 7.99 -9.27
CA TRP A 109 -12.26 6.83 -10.11
C TRP A 109 -13.52 7.00 -10.97
N THR A 110 -13.42 6.59 -12.24
CA THR A 110 -14.59 6.39 -13.11
C THR A 110 -15.50 5.28 -12.59
N ALA A 111 -16.78 5.30 -12.93
CA ALA A 111 -17.72 4.24 -12.56
C ALA A 111 -17.30 2.86 -13.10
N ALA A 112 -16.66 2.82 -14.29
CA ALA A 112 -16.10 1.59 -14.85
C ALA A 112 -14.96 1.05 -13.99
N ALA A 113 -13.97 1.89 -13.63
CA ALA A 113 -12.87 1.47 -12.77
C ALA A 113 -13.36 1.03 -11.39
N LYS A 114 -14.33 1.75 -10.79
CA LYS A 114 -14.91 1.33 -9.51
C LYS A 114 -15.49 -0.08 -9.58
N ARG A 115 -16.26 -0.38 -10.64
CA ARG A 115 -16.79 -1.73 -10.86
C ARG A 115 -15.67 -2.75 -11.05
N HIS A 116 -14.74 -2.51 -11.97
CA HIS A 116 -13.59 -3.37 -12.24
C HIS A 116 -12.79 -3.72 -10.97
N ILE A 117 -12.64 -2.76 -10.07
CA ILE A 117 -11.94 -2.92 -8.79
C ILE A 117 -12.77 -3.73 -7.80
N THR A 118 -14.04 -3.37 -7.57
CA THR A 118 -14.94 -4.08 -6.65
C THR A 118 -15.18 -5.54 -7.08
N GLU A 119 -15.31 -5.80 -8.39
CA GLU A 119 -15.45 -7.13 -8.97
C GLU A 119 -14.12 -7.91 -9.07
N ARG A 120 -13.00 -7.28 -8.67
CA ARG A 120 -11.62 -7.83 -8.72
C ARG A 120 -11.14 -8.18 -10.14
N GLU A 121 -11.76 -7.62 -11.17
CA GLU A 121 -11.30 -7.72 -12.56
C GLU A 121 -10.00 -6.96 -12.79
N TYR A 122 -9.76 -5.90 -12.01
CA TYR A 122 -8.48 -5.22 -11.93
C TYR A 122 -8.01 -5.13 -10.48
N ARG A 123 -6.75 -5.49 -10.28
CA ARG A 123 -6.20 -5.64 -8.95
C ARG A 123 -4.91 -4.87 -8.69
N TYR A 124 -4.31 -4.11 -9.61
CA TYR A 124 -3.04 -3.41 -9.32
C TYR A 124 -2.97 -1.98 -9.88
N ILE A 125 -2.32 -1.04 -9.19
CA ILE A 125 -2.12 0.36 -9.62
C ILE A 125 -0.68 0.71 -9.91
N SER A 126 -0.41 1.37 -11.04
CA SER A 126 0.89 1.29 -11.68
C SER A 126 1.58 2.61 -12.05
N ALA A 127 2.53 3.09 -11.27
CA ALA A 127 3.18 4.39 -11.49
C ALA A 127 4.24 4.38 -12.61
N VAL A 128 4.09 5.26 -13.60
CA VAL A 128 5.11 5.60 -14.61
C VAL A 128 5.87 6.84 -14.17
N PHE A 129 7.20 6.79 -14.11
CA PHE A 129 8.01 7.90 -13.57
C PHE A 129 9.33 8.12 -14.30
N TYR A 130 9.86 9.34 -14.22
CA TYR A 130 11.23 9.69 -14.64
C TYR A 130 12.22 9.60 -13.48
N TYR A 131 13.48 9.25 -13.77
CA TYR A 131 14.57 9.21 -12.79
C TYR A 131 15.89 9.81 -13.32
N THR A 132 16.81 10.18 -12.42
CA THR A 132 18.16 10.67 -12.74
C THR A 132 19.11 9.52 -13.09
N ALA A 133 20.27 9.84 -13.68
CA ALA A 133 21.33 8.85 -13.88
C ALA A 133 21.93 8.30 -12.57
N SER A 134 21.58 8.86 -11.41
CA SER A 134 21.95 8.36 -10.07
C SER A 134 20.84 7.52 -9.42
N GLY A 135 19.68 7.38 -10.08
CA GLY A 135 18.51 6.61 -9.64
C GLY A 135 17.40 7.42 -8.97
N ASP A 136 17.62 8.69 -8.68
CA ASP A 136 16.65 9.52 -7.93
C ASP A 136 15.39 9.78 -8.75
N VAL A 137 14.21 9.51 -8.19
CA VAL A 137 12.92 9.78 -8.84
C VAL A 137 12.74 11.29 -9.05
N VAL A 138 12.30 11.69 -10.25
CA VAL A 138 12.16 13.11 -10.64
C VAL A 138 10.69 13.50 -10.80
N ASP A 139 9.86 12.64 -11.40
CA ASP A 139 8.48 13.01 -11.73
C ASP A 139 7.60 11.78 -11.98
N VAL A 140 6.32 11.81 -11.57
CA VAL A 140 5.33 10.78 -11.91
C VAL A 140 4.49 11.27 -13.10
N ILE A 141 4.52 10.53 -14.21
CA ILE A 141 4.02 10.98 -15.51
C ILE A 141 2.58 10.50 -15.77
N SER A 142 2.32 9.24 -15.46
CA SER A 142 0.99 8.62 -15.55
C SER A 142 0.94 7.45 -14.57
N VAL A 143 -0.26 6.94 -14.33
CA VAL A 143 -0.49 5.73 -13.55
C VAL A 143 -1.37 4.80 -14.40
N ALA A 144 -1.34 3.49 -14.18
CA ALA A 144 -2.23 2.54 -14.85
C ALA A 144 -2.88 1.55 -13.88
N LEU A 145 -4.18 1.33 -14.02
CA LEU A 145 -4.86 0.19 -13.43
C LEU A 145 -4.54 -1.06 -14.28
N THR A 146 -3.93 -2.08 -13.68
CA THR A 146 -3.34 -3.26 -14.35
C THR A 146 -3.55 -4.54 -13.54
N ASN A 147 -3.33 -5.70 -14.14
CA ASN A 147 -3.20 -6.99 -13.44
C ASN A 147 -1.77 -7.55 -13.41
N THR A 148 -0.81 -6.89 -14.06
CA THR A 148 0.60 -7.31 -14.12
C THR A 148 1.51 -6.21 -13.59
N PRO A 149 1.64 -6.09 -12.25
CA PRO A 149 2.59 -5.19 -11.63
C PRO A 149 4.04 -5.49 -12.03
N ALA A 150 4.91 -4.47 -11.97
CA ALA A 150 6.35 -4.66 -12.09
C ALA A 150 7.11 -4.45 -10.75
N LEU A 151 6.41 -4.09 -9.68
CA LEU A 151 6.92 -4.15 -8.30
C LEU A 151 6.03 -5.10 -7.50
N ASP A 152 6.59 -5.78 -6.52
CA ASP A 152 5.82 -6.54 -5.54
C ASP A 152 5.84 -5.86 -4.17
N GLY A 153 4.90 -6.23 -3.30
CA GLY A 153 4.99 -5.98 -1.85
C GLY A 153 4.61 -4.59 -1.34
N LEU A 154 3.90 -3.76 -2.11
CA LEU A 154 3.34 -2.49 -1.61
C LEU A 154 1.86 -2.64 -1.24
N ASP A 155 1.42 -1.81 -0.30
CA ASP A 155 0.05 -1.71 0.23
C ASP A 155 -1.04 -1.94 -0.81
N SER A 156 -1.96 -2.84 -0.46
CA SER A 156 -3.19 -3.04 -1.19
C SER A 156 -4.14 -1.85 -1.01
N LEU A 157 -4.90 -1.51 -2.05
CA LEU A 157 -5.90 -0.43 -2.05
C LEU A 157 -7.18 -0.87 -1.32
N ASP A 158 -7.03 -1.23 -0.06
CA ASP A 158 -8.08 -1.81 0.77
C ASP A 158 -8.56 -0.72 1.73
N ALA A 159 -9.87 -0.54 1.86
CA ALA A 159 -10.43 0.35 2.89
C ALA A 159 -10.27 -0.21 4.33
N GLY A 160 -9.32 -1.13 4.56
CA GLY A 160 -9.11 -1.86 5.82
C GLY A 160 -7.87 -1.44 6.62
N GLU A 161 -6.74 -1.08 6.00
CA GLU A 161 -5.49 -0.87 6.75
C GLU A 161 -5.42 0.50 7.47
N LEU A 162 -5.95 1.57 6.87
CA LEU A 162 -5.97 2.91 7.50
C LEU A 162 -6.92 2.97 8.72
N ALA A 163 -7.99 2.18 8.74
CA ALA A 163 -8.87 2.03 9.91
C ALA A 163 -8.24 1.18 11.04
N THR A 164 -7.22 0.37 10.71
CA THR A 164 -6.60 -0.57 11.66
C THR A 164 -5.36 0.03 12.34
N LEU A 165 -4.66 0.97 11.69
CA LEU A 165 -3.53 1.68 12.30
C LEU A 165 -3.93 2.62 13.44
N SER A 166 -5.05 3.34 13.34
CA SER A 166 -5.56 4.20 14.43
C SER A 166 -5.97 3.37 15.66
N LYS A 167 -6.49 2.15 15.45
CA LYS A 167 -6.81 1.18 16.51
C LYS A 167 -5.58 0.45 17.11
N ARG A 168 -4.38 0.58 16.53
CA ARG A 168 -3.14 0.02 17.09
C ARG A 168 -2.35 1.00 17.97
N PHE A 169 -2.67 2.29 17.95
CA PHE A 169 -2.04 3.30 18.82
C PHE A 169 -3.00 4.01 19.80
N SER A 170 -4.31 3.77 19.71
CA SER A 170 -5.25 4.10 20.78
C SER A 170 -5.45 2.88 21.68
N LEU A 171 -4.78 2.86 22.84
CA LEU A 171 -5.07 1.89 23.91
C LEU A 171 -6.53 2.03 24.34
N PRO A 172 -7.37 0.98 24.25
CA PRO A 172 -8.71 1.02 24.84
C PRO A 172 -8.57 0.97 26.37
N LEU A 173 -8.85 2.09 27.03
CA LEU A 173 -9.27 2.05 28.43
C LEU A 173 -10.58 1.25 28.49
N PRO A 174 -10.71 0.23 29.36
CA PRO A 174 -11.94 -0.53 29.45
C PRO A 174 -13.02 0.34 30.10
N GLN A 175 -14.01 0.76 29.30
CA GLN A 175 -15.29 1.21 29.83
C GLN A 175 -16.29 0.06 29.74
N SER A 176 -16.70 -0.40 30.92
CA SER A 176 -17.69 -1.44 31.12
C SER A 176 -19.10 -0.95 30.82
N GLU A 177 -19.86 -1.72 30.04
CA GLU A 177 -21.31 -1.84 30.23
C GLU A 177 -21.81 -3.11 29.53
N ASN A 178 -21.82 -4.23 30.28
CA ASN A 178 -22.92 -5.20 30.30
C ASN A 178 -22.72 -6.15 31.49
N ASP A 179 -23.83 -6.47 32.15
CA ASP A 179 -23.91 -6.86 33.55
C ASP A 179 -24.15 -8.37 33.72
N ASP A 180 -23.14 -9.20 33.37
CA ASP A 180 -23.14 -10.64 33.74
C ASP A 180 -21.74 -11.31 33.59
N MET A 181 -20.79 -10.95 34.46
CA MET A 181 -19.47 -11.62 34.50
C MET A 181 -19.00 -11.78 35.96
N PRO A 182 -18.57 -12.99 36.41
CA PRO A 182 -18.08 -13.20 37.77
C PRO A 182 -16.86 -12.32 38.04
N LYS A 183 -16.73 -11.85 39.29
CA LYS A 183 -15.77 -10.80 39.63
C LYS A 183 -14.33 -11.31 39.49
N PRO A 184 -13.34 -10.44 39.17
CA PRO A 184 -11.95 -10.86 38.98
C PRO A 184 -11.35 -11.64 40.17
N GLU A 185 -11.84 -11.40 41.38
CA GLU A 185 -11.45 -12.11 42.61
C GLU A 185 -11.87 -13.59 42.60
N GLU A 186 -13.05 -13.91 42.07
CA GLU A 186 -13.54 -15.30 41.93
C GLU A 186 -12.76 -16.04 40.84
N GLN A 187 -12.41 -15.36 39.75
CA GLN A 187 -11.56 -15.91 38.69
C GLN A 187 -10.13 -16.21 39.21
N LEU A 188 -9.57 -15.33 40.03
CA LEU A 188 -8.25 -15.53 40.64
C LEU A 188 -8.26 -16.69 41.66
N ALA A 189 -9.36 -16.87 42.40
CA ALA A 189 -9.56 -18.02 43.28
C ALA A 189 -9.66 -19.34 42.50
N ALA A 190 -10.46 -19.37 41.42
CA ALA A 190 -10.61 -20.54 40.56
C ALA A 190 -9.28 -20.98 39.92
N LEU A 191 -8.53 -20.04 39.32
CA LEU A 191 -7.22 -20.30 38.71
C LEU A 191 -6.14 -20.70 39.73
N THR A 192 -6.30 -20.32 41.00
CA THR A 192 -5.42 -20.79 42.09
C THR A 192 -5.75 -22.23 42.47
N LEU A 193 -7.03 -22.58 42.59
CA LEU A 193 -7.47 -23.94 42.89
C LEU A 193 -7.04 -24.94 41.80
N GLU A 194 -7.17 -24.55 40.53
CA GLU A 194 -6.78 -25.37 39.38
C GLU A 194 -5.25 -25.60 39.32
N ARG A 195 -4.47 -24.55 39.55
CA ARG A 195 -3.00 -24.61 39.66
C ARG A 195 -2.53 -25.54 40.78
N ASP A 196 -3.14 -25.49 41.95
CA ASP A 196 -2.74 -26.32 43.08
C ASP A 196 -3.15 -27.79 42.89
N GLY A 197 -4.28 -28.04 42.21
CA GLY A 197 -4.68 -29.38 41.75
C GLY A 197 -3.68 -29.97 40.73
N LEU A 198 -3.27 -29.19 39.73
CA LEU A 198 -2.26 -29.59 38.74
C LEU A 198 -0.89 -29.88 39.38
N ASN A 199 -0.43 -29.03 40.30
CA ASN A 199 0.81 -29.26 41.04
C ASN A 199 0.78 -30.58 41.84
N THR A 200 -0.38 -30.93 42.41
CA THR A 200 -0.57 -32.19 43.15
C THR A 200 -0.52 -33.41 42.22
N GLN A 201 -1.11 -33.32 41.02
CA GLN A 201 -1.01 -34.39 40.01
C GLN A 201 0.42 -34.56 39.47
N VAL A 202 1.14 -33.45 39.22
CA VAL A 202 2.55 -33.50 38.80
C VAL A 202 3.43 -34.13 39.88
N ALA A 203 3.18 -33.85 41.16
CA ALA A 203 3.90 -34.50 42.26
C ALA A 203 3.60 -36.01 42.34
N ALA A 204 2.35 -36.44 42.14
CA ALA A 204 1.99 -37.86 42.13
C ALA A 204 2.66 -38.62 40.96
N LEU A 205 2.64 -38.03 39.75
CA LEU A 205 3.26 -38.60 38.54
C LEU A 205 4.80 -38.64 38.61
N ALA A 206 5.42 -37.82 39.46
CA ALA A 206 6.86 -37.90 39.72
C ALA A 206 7.23 -39.08 40.63
N VAL A 207 6.34 -39.47 41.56
CA VAL A 207 6.56 -40.58 42.52
C VAL A 207 6.26 -41.95 41.90
N GLU A 208 5.38 -42.05 40.91
CA GLU A 208 5.14 -43.29 40.14
C GLU A 208 6.26 -43.65 39.14
N ARG A 209 7.34 -42.85 39.06
CA ARG A 209 8.36 -42.95 38.01
C ARG A 209 9.80 -43.17 38.51
N ASP A 210 9.95 -43.54 39.77
CA ASP A 210 11.16 -44.04 40.46
C ASP A 210 10.95 -45.49 40.92
#